data_AF-A0A1X2GMB4-F1
#
_entry.id   AF-A0A1X2GMB4-F1
#
_cell.length_a   1.000
_cell.length_b   1.000
_cell.length_c   1.000
_cell.angle_alpha   90.00
_cell.angle_beta   90.00
_cell.angle_gamma   90.00
#
_symmetry.space_group_name_H-M   'P 1'
#
loop_
_entity.id
_entity.type
_entity.pdbx_description
1 polymer ?
#
loop_
_entity_poly.entity_id
_entity_poly.type
_entity_poly.pdbx_seq_one_letter_code
_entity_poly.pdbx_strand_id
1 'polypeptide(L)'
;MSPLSLRSDLMAKNITRNQTVINIITSALVKSDQDYIPAESSWPNGSRSDLVLEPKSSCLGLPPIIVEFQHSVNKVFMKRATEYALQAFKRYDIDPIVFIVCMNTVLAEVEELTQPADILGCQSYPCHGWAADCLIMSKKSLSSLTAAEKSNPFSAFGLFLTQSTSVTDLVCDDPTMEYLKTLALDHYASVIGNQVHIVDFVKDMLHTQNKQYEHLLTLAPSQSLQVAIRNAQTKQQEFENHLFGLDSGNSTPLSPAIPSASSSSAPSTSSTAEYQRNMSFISEFKEARIREGKRRMNWLACFDEGRKNGLLLSYKNANSLKHQFQKYEKSQNSNK
;
A
#
# COMPACT_ATOMS: atom_id res chain seq x y z
N MET A 1 14.81 15.24 5.80
CA MET A 1 14.21 14.57 4.62
C MET A 1 15.00 13.30 4.33
N SER A 2 14.37 12.14 4.34
CA SER A 2 15.02 10.87 3.96
C SER A 2 15.31 10.85 2.46
N PRO A 3 16.42 10.25 2.00
CA PRO A 3 16.76 10.18 0.58
C PRO A 3 15.66 9.46 -0.21
N LEU A 4 15.33 9.99 -1.39
CA LEU A 4 14.30 9.51 -2.31
C LEU A 4 14.70 8.16 -2.89
N SER A 5 14.37 7.09 -2.19
CA SER A 5 14.70 5.74 -2.65
C SER A 5 13.76 5.31 -3.77
N LEU A 6 14.33 5.11 -4.96
CA LEU A 6 13.73 4.43 -6.10
C LEU A 6 13.20 3.02 -5.79
N ARG A 7 13.61 2.43 -4.66
CA ARG A 7 13.19 1.11 -4.20
C ARG A 7 11.82 1.12 -3.52
N SER A 8 11.12 2.26 -3.54
CA SER A 8 9.75 2.33 -3.07
C SER A 8 8.83 1.61 -4.05
N ASP A 9 8.27 0.51 -3.58
CA ASP A 9 7.22 -0.27 -4.26
C ASP A 9 6.08 0.62 -4.80
N LEU A 10 5.71 1.68 -4.08
CA LEU A 10 4.69 2.62 -4.50
C LEU A 10 5.10 3.44 -5.74
N MET A 11 6.36 3.84 -5.80
CA MET A 11 6.89 4.64 -6.89
C MET A 11 6.95 3.84 -8.20
N ALA A 12 7.46 2.60 -8.13
CA ALA A 12 7.48 1.69 -9.26
C ALA A 12 6.07 1.49 -9.84
N LYS A 13 5.08 1.23 -8.97
CA LYS A 13 3.67 1.08 -9.38
C LYS A 13 3.11 2.30 -10.09
N ASN A 14 3.45 3.51 -9.64
CA ASN A 14 2.92 4.74 -10.24
C ASN A 14 3.53 5.00 -11.61
N ILE A 15 4.84 4.80 -11.76
CA ILE A 15 5.53 4.95 -13.05
C ILE A 15 5.00 3.94 -14.06
N THR A 16 4.81 2.68 -13.66
CA THR A 16 4.37 1.61 -14.57
C THR A 16 2.90 1.73 -14.99
N ARG A 17 2.10 2.60 -14.35
CA ARG A 17 0.75 2.93 -14.83
C ARG A 17 0.73 3.89 -16.03
N ASN A 18 1.86 4.51 -16.35
CA ASN A 18 1.97 5.35 -17.54
C ASN A 18 1.92 4.49 -18.82
N GLN A 19 1.13 4.91 -19.81
CA GLN A 19 0.92 4.12 -21.04
C GLN A 19 2.23 3.86 -21.80
N THR A 20 3.15 4.82 -21.87
CA THR A 20 4.46 4.62 -22.52
C THR A 20 5.24 3.49 -21.85
N VAL A 21 5.20 3.39 -20.52
CA VAL A 21 5.86 2.33 -19.76
C VAL A 21 5.15 0.98 -19.96
N ILE A 22 3.83 0.98 -20.02
CA ILE A 22 3.04 -0.21 -20.38
C ILE A 22 3.48 -0.74 -21.74
N ASN A 23 3.59 0.15 -22.75
CA ASN A 23 3.99 -0.25 -24.10
C ASN A 23 5.42 -0.78 -24.14
N ILE A 24 6.35 -0.25 -23.34
CA ILE A 24 7.70 -0.79 -23.17
C ILE A 24 7.64 -2.25 -22.69
N ILE A 25 6.79 -2.53 -21.69
CA ILE A 25 6.62 -3.88 -21.15
C ILE A 25 5.95 -4.80 -22.20
N THR A 26 4.83 -4.41 -22.79
CA THR A 26 4.08 -5.28 -23.70
C THR A 26 4.81 -5.53 -25.02
N SER A 27 5.55 -4.54 -25.52
CA SER A 27 6.40 -4.71 -26.71
C SER A 27 7.49 -5.76 -26.47
N ALA A 28 8.04 -5.80 -25.25
CA ALA A 28 9.04 -6.79 -24.89
C ALA A 28 8.43 -8.19 -24.68
N LEU A 29 7.34 -8.29 -23.93
CA LEU A 29 6.79 -9.58 -23.49
C LEU A 29 5.96 -10.30 -24.57
N VAL A 30 5.17 -9.55 -25.33
CA VAL A 30 4.18 -10.11 -26.26
C VAL A 30 4.27 -9.52 -27.68
N LYS A 31 5.30 -8.71 -27.95
CA LYS A 31 5.55 -8.08 -29.27
C LYS A 31 4.34 -7.30 -29.80
N SER A 32 3.60 -6.68 -28.89
CA SER A 32 2.43 -5.86 -29.20
C SER A 32 2.60 -4.47 -28.60
N ASP A 33 2.23 -3.47 -29.40
CA ASP A 33 2.26 -2.06 -29.05
C ASP A 33 0.84 -1.52 -28.97
N GLN A 34 0.55 -0.74 -27.93
CA GLN A 34 -0.75 -0.12 -27.66
C GLN A 34 -1.95 -1.08 -27.47
N ASP A 35 -1.82 -2.41 -27.42
CA ASP A 35 -2.99 -3.28 -27.28
C ASP A 35 -3.40 -3.58 -25.84
N TYR A 36 -2.73 -2.99 -24.83
CA TYR A 36 -3.01 -3.26 -23.42
C TYR A 36 -3.44 -2.01 -22.65
N ILE A 37 -4.28 -2.25 -21.64
CA ILE A 37 -4.71 -1.25 -20.66
C ILE A 37 -4.62 -1.81 -19.22
N PRO A 38 -4.48 -0.93 -18.22
CA PRO A 38 -4.58 -1.35 -16.81
C PRO A 38 -5.98 -1.87 -16.46
N ALA A 39 -6.02 -3.02 -15.79
CA ALA A 39 -7.23 -3.68 -15.30
C ALA A 39 -7.36 -3.63 -13.77
N GLU A 40 -8.50 -4.11 -13.25
CA GLU A 40 -8.73 -4.26 -11.80
C GLU A 40 -7.74 -5.27 -11.21
N SER A 41 -6.87 -4.79 -10.33
CA SER A 41 -5.79 -5.59 -9.76
C SER A 41 -6.22 -6.37 -8.50
N SER A 42 -7.44 -6.15 -8.01
CA SER A 42 -8.01 -6.90 -6.88
C SER A 42 -8.61 -8.23 -7.34
N TRP A 43 -8.35 -9.29 -6.58
CA TRP A 43 -8.79 -10.65 -6.87
C TRP A 43 -9.96 -11.07 -5.95
N PRO A 44 -10.84 -12.01 -6.38
CA PRO A 44 -11.99 -12.44 -5.59
C PRO A 44 -11.67 -13.03 -4.21
N ASN A 45 -10.48 -13.62 -4.05
CA ASN A 45 -9.97 -14.14 -2.77
C ASN A 45 -9.50 -13.02 -1.81
N GLY A 46 -9.64 -11.75 -2.20
CA GLY A 46 -9.24 -10.58 -1.42
C GLY A 46 -7.76 -10.23 -1.52
N SER A 47 -6.97 -10.98 -2.29
CA SER A 47 -5.60 -10.58 -2.62
C SER A 47 -5.60 -9.51 -3.72
N ARG A 48 -4.44 -8.90 -3.94
CA ARG A 48 -4.28 -7.82 -4.92
C ARG A 48 -2.90 -7.89 -5.54
N SER A 49 -2.87 -7.79 -6.86
CA SER A 49 -1.64 -7.59 -7.63
C SER A 49 -1.28 -6.12 -7.73
N ASP A 50 -0.01 -5.83 -8.00
CA ASP A 50 0.46 -4.45 -8.11
C ASP A 50 -0.08 -3.76 -9.37
N LEU A 51 -0.03 -4.48 -10.49
CA LEU A 51 -0.61 -4.09 -11.76
C LEU A 51 -1.07 -5.33 -12.53
N VAL A 52 -2.22 -5.22 -13.17
CA VAL A 52 -2.74 -6.20 -14.13
C VAL A 52 -2.97 -5.46 -15.43
N LEU A 53 -2.47 -6.01 -16.52
CA LEU A 53 -2.70 -5.51 -17.87
C LEU A 53 -3.60 -6.49 -18.60
N GLU A 54 -4.65 -5.99 -19.22
CA GLU A 54 -5.53 -6.78 -20.06
C GLU A 54 -5.49 -6.27 -21.51
N PRO A 55 -5.67 -7.17 -22.50
CA PRO A 55 -5.82 -6.77 -23.87
C PRO A 55 -7.04 -5.86 -24.04
N LYS A 56 -6.92 -4.79 -24.83
CA LYS A 56 -8.01 -3.88 -25.21
C LYS A 56 -9.14 -4.59 -25.93
N SER A 57 -8.82 -5.69 -26.61
CA SER A 57 -9.79 -6.51 -27.31
C SER A 57 -9.57 -7.99 -27.03
N SER A 58 -10.64 -8.67 -26.62
CA SER A 58 -10.66 -10.11 -26.40
C SER A 58 -10.44 -10.93 -27.68
N CYS A 59 -10.62 -10.33 -28.87
CA CYS A 59 -10.39 -11.02 -30.13
C CYS A 59 -8.92 -11.20 -30.51
N LEU A 60 -7.99 -10.55 -29.79
CA LEU A 60 -6.56 -10.62 -30.10
C LEU A 60 -5.91 -11.93 -29.60
N GLY A 61 -6.59 -12.70 -28.75
CA GLY A 61 -6.04 -13.93 -28.16
C GLY A 61 -4.79 -13.71 -27.30
N LEU A 62 -4.57 -12.47 -26.86
CA LEU A 62 -3.41 -12.07 -26.08
C LEU A 62 -3.60 -12.43 -24.59
N PRO A 63 -2.56 -12.89 -23.89
CA PRO A 63 -2.67 -13.27 -22.48
C PRO A 63 -2.73 -12.03 -21.57
N PRO A 64 -3.48 -12.04 -20.46
CA PRO A 64 -3.35 -11.00 -19.45
C PRO A 64 -1.94 -11.03 -18.82
N ILE A 65 -1.41 -9.87 -18.45
CA ILE A 65 -0.08 -9.75 -17.85
C ILE A 65 -0.22 -9.27 -16.41
N ILE A 66 0.33 -10.03 -15.47
CA ILE A 66 0.42 -9.65 -14.06
C ILE A 66 1.81 -9.10 -13.81
N VAL A 67 1.93 -7.85 -13.35
CA VAL A 67 3.21 -7.21 -13.04
C VAL A 67 3.33 -7.02 -11.53
N GLU A 68 4.42 -7.52 -10.95
CA GLU A 68 4.70 -7.47 -9.51
C GLU A 68 6.05 -6.82 -9.24
N PHE A 69 6.10 -5.89 -8.29
CA PHE A 69 7.33 -5.27 -7.82
C PHE A 69 7.66 -5.83 -6.45
N GLN A 70 8.76 -6.55 -6.35
CA GLN A 70 9.16 -7.14 -5.09
C GLN A 70 10.56 -6.69 -4.71
N HIS A 71 10.71 -6.24 -3.47
CA HIS A 71 12.03 -5.98 -2.92
C HIS A 71 12.85 -7.27 -2.90
N SER A 72 12.23 -8.37 -2.46
CA SER A 72 12.86 -9.68 -2.44
C SER A 72 11.90 -10.76 -2.93
N VAL A 73 12.40 -11.65 -3.78
CA VAL A 73 11.64 -12.75 -4.36
C VAL A 73 12.01 -14.04 -3.64
N ASN A 74 11.03 -14.65 -2.96
CA ASN A 74 11.17 -15.88 -2.19
C ASN A 74 10.03 -16.85 -2.49
N LYS A 75 10.12 -18.08 -1.98
CA LYS A 75 9.13 -19.14 -2.23
C LYS A 75 7.73 -18.79 -1.73
N VAL A 76 7.61 -18.02 -0.64
CA VAL A 76 6.30 -17.55 -0.13
C VAL A 76 5.65 -16.60 -1.14
N PHE A 77 6.41 -15.67 -1.70
CA PHE A 77 5.96 -14.80 -2.77
C PHE A 77 5.61 -15.60 -4.04
N MET A 78 6.45 -16.55 -4.46
CA MET A 78 6.16 -17.34 -5.66
C MET A 78 4.84 -18.12 -5.54
N LYS A 79 4.55 -18.71 -4.36
CA LYS A 79 3.23 -19.33 -4.11
C LYS A 79 2.07 -18.34 -4.23
N ARG A 80 2.28 -17.09 -3.81
CA ARG A 80 1.29 -16.02 -3.95
C ARG A 80 1.12 -15.61 -5.42
N ALA A 81 2.20 -15.54 -6.19
CA ALA A 81 2.15 -15.28 -7.63
C ALA A 81 1.40 -16.39 -8.39
N THR A 82 1.60 -17.66 -8.01
CA THR A 82 0.80 -18.79 -8.52
C THR A 82 -0.69 -18.59 -8.24
N GLU A 83 -1.07 -18.21 -7.02
CA GLU A 83 -2.47 -17.92 -6.70
C GLU A 83 -3.02 -16.78 -7.57
N TYR A 84 -2.25 -15.72 -7.82
CA TYR A 84 -2.68 -14.63 -8.71
C TYR A 84 -2.92 -15.12 -10.13
N ALA A 85 -2.02 -15.96 -10.65
CA ALA A 85 -2.14 -16.51 -11.98
C ALA A 85 -3.42 -17.36 -12.14
N LEU A 86 -3.73 -18.19 -11.14
CA LEU A 86 -4.97 -18.97 -11.11
C LEU A 86 -6.22 -18.10 -11.04
N GLN A 87 -6.17 -16.95 -10.36
CA GLN A 87 -7.29 -15.99 -10.34
C GLN A 87 -7.43 -15.26 -11.68
N ALA A 88 -6.33 -14.95 -12.36
CA ALA A 88 -6.36 -14.37 -13.70
C ALA A 88 -6.92 -15.37 -14.72
N PHE A 89 -6.48 -16.62 -14.69
CA PHE A 89 -7.05 -17.67 -15.55
C PHE A 89 -8.57 -17.78 -15.37
N LYS A 90 -9.07 -17.81 -14.12
CA LYS A 90 -10.52 -17.82 -13.86
C LYS A 90 -11.27 -16.60 -14.41
N ARG A 91 -10.59 -15.46 -14.57
CA ARG A 91 -11.19 -14.21 -15.06
C ARG A 91 -11.17 -14.11 -16.59
N TYR A 92 -10.08 -14.57 -17.21
CA TYR A 92 -9.80 -14.32 -18.62
C TYR A 92 -9.85 -15.59 -19.49
N ASP A 93 -9.90 -16.78 -18.89
CA ASP A 93 -9.85 -18.09 -19.56
C ASP A 93 -8.61 -18.30 -20.44
N ILE A 94 -7.52 -17.60 -20.10
CA ILE A 94 -6.23 -17.63 -20.78
C ILE A 94 -5.15 -17.61 -19.69
N ASP A 95 -4.13 -18.46 -19.85
CA ASP A 95 -2.99 -18.48 -18.94
C ASP A 95 -2.25 -17.13 -18.99
N PRO A 96 -2.03 -16.47 -17.84
CA PRO A 96 -1.39 -15.16 -17.79
C PRO A 96 0.12 -15.25 -18.00
N ILE A 97 0.74 -14.13 -18.38
CA ILE A 97 2.17 -13.92 -18.18
C ILE A 97 2.37 -13.25 -16.82
N VAL A 98 3.23 -13.84 -15.98
CA VAL A 98 3.61 -13.26 -14.68
C VAL A 98 4.99 -12.62 -14.81
N PHE A 99 5.05 -11.30 -14.74
CA PHE A 99 6.28 -10.52 -14.81
C PHE A 99 6.64 -9.92 -13.46
N ILE A 100 7.80 -10.28 -12.93
CA ILE A 100 8.27 -9.91 -11.60
C ILE A 100 9.52 -9.06 -11.73
N VAL A 101 9.48 -7.84 -11.20
CA VAL A 101 10.66 -6.98 -11.07
C VAL A 101 11.20 -7.08 -9.64
N CYS A 102 12.34 -7.75 -9.51
CA CYS A 102 13.05 -7.94 -8.25
C CYS A 102 14.02 -6.77 -8.00
N MET A 103 13.62 -5.84 -7.14
CA MET A 103 14.36 -4.60 -6.87
C MET A 103 15.63 -4.77 -6.03
N ASN A 104 15.78 -5.89 -5.30
CA ASN A 104 16.97 -6.12 -4.48
C ASN A 104 17.55 -7.54 -4.63
N THR A 105 16.83 -8.59 -4.22
CA THR A 105 17.41 -9.93 -4.15
C THR A 105 16.41 -11.05 -4.41
N VAL A 106 16.76 -11.95 -5.34
CA VAL A 106 16.12 -13.25 -5.51
C VAL A 106 16.80 -14.22 -4.56
N LEU A 107 16.05 -14.90 -3.70
CA LEU A 107 16.63 -15.88 -2.77
C LEU A 107 17.07 -17.14 -3.51
N ALA A 108 18.12 -17.80 -3.01
CA ALA A 108 18.70 -19.01 -3.59
C ALA A 108 17.64 -20.10 -3.91
N GLU A 109 16.68 -20.31 -3.01
CA GLU A 109 15.58 -21.27 -3.21
C GLU A 109 14.68 -21.01 -4.44
N VAL A 110 14.67 -19.77 -4.95
CA VAL A 110 13.99 -19.40 -6.19
C VAL A 110 15.00 -19.33 -7.33
N GLU A 111 16.16 -18.73 -7.09
CA GLU A 111 17.20 -18.51 -8.09
C GLU A 111 17.77 -19.81 -8.66
N GLU A 112 17.94 -20.85 -7.85
CA GLU A 112 18.42 -22.17 -8.29
C GLU A 112 17.44 -22.86 -9.26
N LEU A 113 16.18 -22.42 -9.28
CA LEU A 113 15.14 -22.96 -10.16
C LEU A 113 15.01 -22.16 -11.46
N THR A 114 15.62 -20.96 -11.56
CA THR A 114 15.48 -20.13 -12.75
C THR A 114 16.38 -20.58 -13.88
N GLN A 115 15.94 -20.31 -15.11
CA GLN A 115 16.69 -20.57 -16.33
C GLN A 115 16.80 -19.28 -17.17
N PRO A 116 17.76 -19.17 -18.09
CA PRO A 116 17.78 -18.08 -19.05
C PRO A 116 16.43 -17.98 -19.79
N ALA A 117 15.90 -16.76 -19.93
CA ALA A 117 14.72 -16.50 -20.75
C ALA A 117 15.13 -15.87 -22.09
N ASP A 118 14.26 -16.01 -23.09
CA ASP A 118 14.42 -15.32 -24.39
C ASP A 118 14.17 -13.80 -24.29
N ILE A 119 13.61 -13.34 -23.17
CA ILE A 119 13.35 -11.94 -22.90
C ILE A 119 14.57 -11.30 -22.23
N LEU A 120 15.07 -10.22 -22.85
CA LEU A 120 16.24 -9.47 -22.36
C LEU A 120 16.10 -9.06 -20.89
N GLY A 121 17.16 -9.31 -20.13
CA GLY A 121 17.25 -8.95 -18.72
C GLY A 121 16.39 -9.80 -17.78
N CYS A 122 15.73 -10.85 -18.28
CA CYS A 122 14.87 -11.73 -17.50
C CYS A 122 15.45 -13.15 -17.36
N GLN A 123 15.02 -13.83 -16.30
CA GLN A 123 15.13 -15.27 -16.15
C GLN A 123 13.72 -15.87 -16.11
N SER A 124 13.56 -17.09 -16.63
CA SER A 124 12.31 -17.82 -16.57
C SER A 124 12.25 -18.67 -15.29
N TYR A 125 11.10 -18.65 -14.63
CA TYR A 125 10.78 -19.53 -13.50
C TYR A 125 9.80 -20.62 -13.96
N PRO A 126 9.97 -21.88 -13.52
CA PRO A 126 9.09 -22.98 -13.91
C PRO A 126 7.63 -22.68 -13.58
N CYS A 127 6.78 -22.58 -14.61
CA CYS A 127 5.40 -22.16 -14.46
C CYS A 127 4.37 -23.01 -15.23
N HIS A 128 4.81 -24.11 -15.83
CA HIS A 128 3.93 -25.01 -16.56
C HIS A 128 2.77 -25.50 -15.66
N GLY A 129 1.55 -25.33 -16.14
CA GLY A 129 0.32 -25.70 -15.44
C GLY A 129 -0.32 -24.60 -14.58
N TRP A 130 0.25 -23.39 -14.52
CA TRP A 130 -0.41 -22.26 -13.83
C TRP A 130 -0.20 -20.88 -14.47
N ALA A 131 0.72 -20.73 -15.43
CA ALA A 131 0.89 -19.51 -16.22
C ALA A 131 1.48 -19.86 -17.60
N ALA A 132 1.38 -18.92 -18.54
CA ALA A 132 1.97 -19.03 -19.88
C ALA A 132 3.49 -18.83 -19.79
N ASP A 133 3.91 -17.80 -19.05
CA ASP A 133 5.31 -17.52 -18.71
C ASP A 133 5.40 -16.91 -17.31
N CYS A 134 6.53 -17.14 -16.64
CA CYS A 134 6.86 -16.48 -15.38
C CYS A 134 8.28 -15.92 -15.45
N LEU A 135 8.40 -14.61 -15.61
CA LEU A 135 9.64 -13.92 -15.89
C LEU A 135 10.08 -13.10 -14.67
N ILE A 136 11.33 -13.28 -14.25
CA ILE A 136 11.94 -12.55 -13.14
C ILE A 136 13.06 -11.68 -13.71
N MET A 137 12.87 -10.37 -13.62
CA MET A 137 13.90 -9.37 -13.91
C MET A 137 14.56 -8.95 -12.61
N SER A 138 15.89 -8.99 -12.55
CA SER A 138 16.65 -8.68 -11.34
C SER A 138 17.91 -7.88 -11.67
N LYS A 139 18.50 -7.26 -10.65
CA LYS A 139 19.81 -6.60 -10.79
C LYS A 139 20.87 -7.56 -11.38
N LYS A 140 20.85 -8.83 -10.99
CA LYS A 140 21.80 -9.84 -11.47
C LYS A 140 21.62 -10.11 -12.97
N SER A 141 20.40 -10.38 -13.42
CA SER A 141 20.11 -10.65 -14.84
C SER A 141 20.33 -9.43 -15.73
N LEU A 142 20.13 -8.22 -15.21
CA LEU A 142 20.43 -6.98 -15.94
C LEU A 142 21.93 -6.67 -15.99
N SER A 143 22.69 -7.07 -14.96
CA SER A 143 24.13 -6.80 -14.90
C SER A 143 24.93 -7.52 -15.99
N SER A 144 24.46 -8.71 -16.41
CA SER A 144 25.08 -9.53 -17.46
C SER A 144 24.85 -9.01 -18.88
N LEU A 145 23.98 -8.01 -19.06
CA LEU A 145 23.71 -7.42 -20.38
C LEU A 145 24.90 -6.60 -20.90
N THR A 146 25.09 -6.64 -22.21
CA THR A 146 26.01 -5.77 -22.94
C THR A 146 25.57 -4.31 -22.88
N ALA A 147 26.46 -3.37 -23.21
CA ALA A 147 26.11 -1.94 -23.22
C ALA A 147 24.94 -1.63 -24.18
N ALA A 148 24.93 -2.25 -25.37
CA ALA A 148 23.85 -2.07 -26.34
C ALA A 148 22.51 -2.63 -25.83
N GLU A 149 22.51 -3.80 -25.18
CA GLU A 149 21.31 -4.38 -24.60
C GLU A 149 20.78 -3.59 -23.40
N LYS A 150 21.67 -2.92 -22.65
CA LYS A 150 21.28 -2.03 -21.53
C LYS A 150 20.55 -0.78 -22.01
N SER A 151 20.85 -0.31 -23.22
CA SER A 151 20.12 0.79 -23.88
C SER A 151 18.78 0.37 -24.51
N ASN A 152 18.42 -0.92 -24.46
CA ASN A 152 17.07 -1.33 -24.82
C ASN A 152 16.06 -0.74 -23.81
N PRO A 153 14.93 -0.16 -24.24
CA PRO A 153 13.96 0.47 -23.33
C PRO A 153 13.47 -0.43 -22.19
N PHE A 154 13.30 -1.74 -22.43
CA PHE A 154 12.84 -2.69 -21.41
C PHE A 154 13.95 -2.99 -20.39
N SER A 155 15.19 -3.14 -20.85
CA SER A 155 16.37 -3.27 -19.98
C SER A 155 16.59 -1.99 -19.16
N ALA A 156 16.48 -0.82 -19.78
CA ALA A 156 16.60 0.48 -19.14
C ALA A 156 15.54 0.68 -18.06
N PHE A 157 14.30 0.27 -18.32
CA PHE A 157 13.23 0.21 -17.32
C PHE A 157 13.62 -0.65 -16.10
N GLY A 158 14.14 -1.85 -16.34
CA GLY A 158 14.64 -2.73 -15.28
C GLY A 158 15.80 -2.13 -14.49
N LEU A 159 16.78 -1.56 -15.17
CA LEU A 159 17.95 -0.92 -14.56
C LEU A 159 17.53 0.25 -13.68
N PHE A 160 16.61 1.08 -14.19
CA PHE A 160 16.03 2.17 -13.44
C PHE A 160 15.38 1.66 -12.15
N LEU A 161 14.53 0.63 -12.19
CA LEU A 161 13.84 0.15 -10.99
C LEU A 161 14.72 -0.64 -10.01
N THR A 162 15.84 -1.20 -10.46
CA THR A 162 16.74 -2.03 -9.61
C THR A 162 17.93 -1.26 -9.03
N GLN A 163 18.08 0.02 -9.38
CA GLN A 163 19.17 0.85 -8.88
C GLN A 163 19.03 1.21 -7.40
N SER A 164 20.15 1.48 -6.75
CA SER A 164 20.24 1.91 -5.36
C SER A 164 20.37 3.42 -5.19
N THR A 165 20.63 4.15 -6.28
CA THR A 165 20.84 5.60 -6.29
C THR A 165 19.53 6.35 -6.09
N SER A 166 19.58 7.48 -5.39
CA SER A 166 18.44 8.41 -5.29
C SER A 166 18.05 8.93 -6.68
N VAL A 167 16.77 9.16 -6.90
CA VAL A 167 16.23 9.71 -8.17
C VAL A 167 16.91 11.02 -8.53
N THR A 168 17.11 11.87 -7.53
CA THR A 168 17.69 13.22 -7.69
C THR A 168 19.11 13.18 -8.22
N ASP A 169 19.88 12.20 -7.76
CA ASP A 169 21.32 12.11 -7.99
C ASP A 169 21.64 11.22 -9.21
N LEU A 170 20.60 10.70 -9.86
CA LEU A 170 20.75 9.82 -10.99
C LEU A 170 21.07 10.62 -12.26
N VAL A 171 22.27 10.45 -12.79
CA VAL A 171 22.62 10.90 -14.15
C VAL A 171 22.16 9.82 -15.13
N CYS A 172 21.31 10.20 -16.08
CA CYS A 172 20.77 9.29 -17.09
C CYS A 172 21.26 9.75 -18.47
N ASP A 173 22.09 8.95 -19.12
CA ASP A 173 22.45 9.17 -20.54
C ASP A 173 21.47 8.45 -21.48
N ASP A 174 20.67 7.53 -20.94
CA ASP A 174 19.65 6.78 -21.67
C ASP A 174 18.31 7.54 -21.69
N PRO A 175 17.71 7.79 -22.87
CA PRO A 175 16.44 8.52 -22.99
C PRO A 175 15.27 7.88 -22.23
N THR A 176 15.25 6.55 -22.11
CA THR A 176 14.19 5.85 -21.37
C THR A 176 14.38 6.09 -19.88
N MET A 177 15.60 5.98 -19.36
CA MET A 177 15.89 6.28 -17.96
C MET A 177 15.60 7.75 -17.60
N GLU A 178 15.90 8.69 -18.50
CA GLU A 178 15.56 10.10 -18.31
C GLU A 178 14.05 10.34 -18.26
N TYR A 179 13.29 9.69 -19.16
CA TYR A 179 11.83 9.74 -19.14
C TYR A 179 11.26 9.18 -17.83
N LEU A 180 11.75 8.02 -17.38
CA LEU A 180 11.33 7.40 -16.13
C LEU A 180 11.69 8.27 -14.91
N LYS A 181 12.84 8.95 -14.95
CA LYS A 181 13.24 9.94 -13.94
C LYS A 181 12.30 11.13 -13.91
N THR A 182 11.82 11.61 -15.06
CA THR A 182 10.83 12.69 -15.12
C THR A 182 9.51 12.25 -14.47
N LEU A 183 8.97 11.08 -14.84
CA LEU A 183 7.75 10.55 -14.23
C LEU A 183 7.87 10.37 -12.71
N ALA A 184 9.03 9.91 -12.26
CA ALA A 184 9.38 9.78 -10.87
C ALA A 184 9.33 11.12 -10.10
N LEU A 185 9.93 12.17 -10.67
CA LEU A 185 9.97 13.50 -10.08
C LEU A 185 8.59 14.16 -10.06
N ASP A 186 7.81 14.02 -11.13
CA ASP A 186 6.43 14.53 -11.21
C ASP A 186 5.54 13.91 -10.14
N HIS A 187 5.66 12.59 -9.93
CA HIS A 187 4.95 11.91 -8.86
C HIS A 187 5.34 12.47 -7.49
N TYR A 188 6.63 12.69 -7.24
CA TYR A 188 7.11 13.24 -5.98
C TYR A 188 6.59 14.67 -5.74
N ALA A 189 6.63 15.53 -6.76
CA ALA A 189 6.09 16.89 -6.68
C ALA A 189 4.59 16.89 -6.32
N SER A 190 3.82 15.98 -6.93
CA SER A 190 2.40 15.80 -6.61
C SER A 190 2.18 15.33 -5.16
N VAL A 191 3.00 14.39 -4.66
CA VAL A 191 2.90 13.92 -3.28
C VAL A 191 3.24 15.02 -2.27
N ILE A 192 4.29 15.81 -2.52
CA ILE A 192 4.62 16.95 -1.65
C ILE A 192 3.49 17.96 -1.65
N GLY A 193 2.99 18.36 -2.83
CA GLY A 193 1.87 19.31 -2.92
C GLY A 193 0.67 18.83 -2.12
N ASN A 194 0.31 17.55 -2.23
CA ASN A 194 -0.76 16.95 -1.45
C ASN A 194 -0.46 16.93 0.06
N GLN A 195 0.78 16.68 0.48
CA GLN A 195 1.15 16.73 1.91
C GLN A 195 1.01 18.14 2.49
N VAL A 196 1.42 19.17 1.76
CA VAL A 196 1.24 20.57 2.18
C VAL A 196 -0.25 20.87 2.36
N HIS A 197 -1.09 20.50 1.40
CA HIS A 197 -2.54 20.68 1.51
C HIS A 197 -3.16 19.93 2.70
N ILE A 198 -2.69 18.72 3.02
CA ILE A 198 -3.15 17.96 4.20
C ILE A 198 -2.73 18.65 5.50
N VAL A 199 -1.49 19.14 5.57
CA VAL A 199 -0.98 19.87 6.73
C VAL A 199 -1.82 21.13 6.97
N ASP A 200 -2.10 21.90 5.91
CA ASP A 200 -2.90 23.12 6.01
C ASP A 200 -4.36 22.81 6.40
N PHE A 201 -4.97 21.77 5.84
CA PHE A 201 -6.29 21.31 6.24
C PHE A 201 -6.36 20.92 7.72
N VAL A 202 -5.36 20.21 8.24
CA VAL A 202 -5.30 19.83 9.65
C VAL A 202 -5.13 21.06 10.54
N LYS A 203 -4.30 22.04 10.14
CA LYS A 203 -4.17 23.32 10.86
C LYS A 203 -5.50 24.07 10.93
N ASP A 204 -6.21 24.18 9.81
CA ASP A 204 -7.52 24.85 9.75
C ASP A 204 -8.57 24.16 10.63
N MET A 205 -8.58 22.82 10.63
CA MET A 205 -9.45 22.03 11.49
C MET A 205 -9.14 22.27 12.98
N LEU A 206 -7.86 22.25 13.37
CA LEU A 206 -7.44 22.50 14.75
C LEU A 206 -7.80 23.92 15.19
N HIS A 207 -7.58 24.91 14.32
CA HIS A 207 -7.97 26.30 14.57
C HIS A 207 -9.49 26.44 14.76
N THR A 208 -10.28 25.76 13.94
CA THR A 208 -11.75 25.74 14.05
C THR A 208 -12.19 25.10 15.36
N GLN A 209 -11.60 23.98 15.76
CA GLN A 209 -11.89 23.35 17.06
C GLN A 209 -11.53 24.25 18.23
N ASN A 210 -10.41 24.98 18.15
CA ASN A 210 -10.04 25.90 19.22
C ASN A 210 -11.04 27.04 19.40
N LYS A 211 -11.57 27.60 18.30
CA LYS A 211 -12.68 28.57 18.34
C LYS A 211 -13.93 28.00 19.00
N GLN A 212 -14.24 26.73 18.78
CA GLN A 212 -15.37 26.06 19.43
C GLN A 212 -15.14 25.91 20.94
N TYR A 213 -13.93 25.59 21.39
CA TYR A 213 -13.63 25.53 22.82
C TYR A 213 -13.73 26.90 23.50
N GLU A 214 -13.24 27.96 22.87
CA GLU A 214 -13.40 29.33 23.39
C GLU A 214 -14.89 29.70 23.51
N HIS A 215 -15.70 29.36 22.50
CA HIS A 215 -17.14 29.58 22.56
C HIS A 215 -17.82 28.75 23.67
N LEU A 216 -17.43 27.49 23.85
CA LEU A 216 -17.95 26.66 24.93
C LEU A 216 -17.55 27.18 26.31
N LEU A 217 -16.36 27.78 26.45
CA LEU A 217 -15.93 28.41 27.70
C LEU A 217 -16.79 29.62 28.07
N THR A 218 -17.24 30.43 27.10
CA THR A 218 -18.11 31.58 27.39
C THR A 218 -19.52 31.17 27.80
N LEU A 219 -19.97 29.98 27.36
CA LEU A 219 -21.29 29.43 27.69
C LEU A 219 -21.28 28.51 28.91
N ALA A 220 -20.11 28.11 29.42
CA ALA A 220 -19.98 27.10 30.46
C ALA A 220 -20.45 27.61 31.85
N PRO A 221 -21.52 27.04 32.43
CA PRO A 221 -22.12 27.55 33.67
C PRO A 221 -21.41 27.09 34.95
N SER A 222 -20.44 26.18 34.87
CA SER A 222 -19.78 25.58 36.03
C SER A 222 -18.27 25.52 35.89
N GLN A 223 -17.57 25.67 37.03
CA GLN A 223 -16.12 25.62 37.08
C GLN A 223 -15.55 24.26 36.64
N SER A 224 -16.24 23.16 36.96
CA SER A 224 -15.83 21.81 36.55
C SER A 224 -15.87 21.63 35.03
N LEU A 225 -16.88 22.19 34.36
CA LEU A 225 -16.98 22.17 32.90
C LEU A 225 -15.90 23.05 32.26
N GLN A 226 -15.63 24.23 32.80
CA GLN A 226 -14.54 25.09 32.32
C GLN A 226 -13.17 24.40 32.43
N VAL A 227 -12.92 23.68 33.54
CA VAL A 227 -11.68 22.90 33.72
C VAL A 227 -11.60 21.76 32.69
N ALA A 228 -12.71 21.05 32.43
CA ALA A 228 -12.74 19.99 31.42
C ALA A 228 -12.45 20.52 30.00
N ILE A 229 -13.00 21.69 29.63
CA ILE A 229 -12.77 22.31 28.32
C ILE A 229 -11.30 22.77 28.20
N ARG A 230 -10.73 23.43 29.23
CA ARG A 230 -9.31 23.82 29.21
C ARG A 230 -8.38 22.60 29.10
N ASN A 231 -8.69 21.51 29.80
CA ASN A 231 -7.92 20.26 29.68
C ASN A 231 -7.98 19.69 28.26
N ALA A 232 -9.10 19.82 27.56
CA ALA A 232 -9.22 19.42 26.15
C ALA A 232 -8.39 20.32 25.23
N GLN A 233 -8.37 21.64 25.46
CA GLN A 233 -7.52 22.58 24.74
C GLN A 233 -6.03 22.27 24.93
N THR A 234 -5.59 21.99 26.16
CA THR A 234 -4.20 21.63 26.47
C THR A 234 -3.80 20.36 25.72
N LYS A 235 -4.63 19.31 25.72
CA LYS A 235 -4.35 18.07 24.97
C LYS A 235 -4.29 18.30 23.46
N GLN A 236 -5.14 19.16 22.92
CA GLN A 236 -5.08 19.51 21.51
C GLN A 236 -3.80 20.29 21.18
N GLN A 237 -3.37 21.20 22.04
CA GLN A 237 -2.14 21.97 21.86
C GLN A 237 -0.89 21.08 21.95
N GLU A 238 -0.87 20.10 22.85
CA GLU A 238 0.17 19.08 22.91
C GLU A 238 0.23 18.25 21.62
N PHE A 239 -0.93 17.89 21.07
CA PHE A 239 -1.02 17.19 19.78
C PHE A 239 -0.52 18.06 18.61
N GLU A 240 -0.89 19.34 18.58
CA GLU A 240 -0.44 20.31 17.57
C GLU A 240 1.08 20.49 17.61
N ASN A 241 1.65 20.65 18.81
CA ASN A 241 3.10 20.76 19.02
C ASN A 241 3.83 19.48 18.58
N HIS A 242 3.25 18.30 18.83
CA HIS A 242 3.84 17.04 18.39
C HIS A 242 3.78 16.85 16.87
N LEU A 243 2.70 17.33 16.24
CA LEU A 243 2.48 17.17 14.80
C LEU A 243 3.32 18.13 13.96
N PHE A 244 3.55 19.36 14.44
CA PHE A 244 4.24 20.41 13.68
C PHE A 244 5.61 20.82 14.25
N GLY A 245 6.04 20.28 15.39
CA GLY A 245 7.22 20.72 16.14
C GLY A 245 8.57 20.08 15.78
N LEU A 246 8.78 19.57 14.56
CA LEU A 246 10.08 19.00 14.13
C LEU A 246 10.97 19.98 13.36
N ASP A 247 11.11 21.22 13.85
CA ASP A 247 12.07 22.21 13.32
C ASP A 247 12.98 22.86 14.39
N SER A 248 13.10 22.26 15.59
CA SER A 248 14.12 22.68 16.56
C SER A 248 15.10 21.55 16.82
N GLY A 249 16.26 21.66 16.18
CA GLY A 249 17.42 20.83 16.48
C GLY A 249 17.81 20.98 17.94
N ASN A 250 17.62 19.91 18.71
CA ASN A 250 18.56 19.58 19.77
C ASN A 250 18.50 18.08 20.05
N SER A 251 19.62 17.44 19.75
CA SER A 251 19.91 16.06 20.08
C SER A 251 20.12 15.92 21.59
N THR A 252 19.35 15.06 22.25
CA THR A 252 19.93 14.20 23.31
C THR A 252 19.06 12.96 23.53
N PRO A 253 19.66 11.75 23.53
CA PRO A 253 18.94 10.49 23.68
C PRO A 253 18.80 10.12 25.15
N LEU A 254 17.63 9.63 25.56
CA LEU A 254 17.53 8.82 26.78
C LEU A 254 16.49 7.70 26.66
N SER A 255 17.02 6.49 26.60
CA SER A 255 16.49 5.28 27.20
C SER A 255 17.71 4.45 27.64
N PRO A 256 17.62 3.49 28.58
CA PRO A 256 16.43 2.95 29.24
C PRO A 256 16.57 2.77 30.78
N ALA A 257 15.46 2.52 31.47
CA ALA A 257 15.48 1.65 32.66
C ALA A 257 14.16 0.89 32.77
N ILE A 258 14.24 -0.42 32.57
CA ILE A 258 13.22 -1.41 32.91
C ILE A 258 13.36 -1.69 34.42
N PRO A 259 12.27 -1.72 35.20
CA PRO A 259 12.19 -2.59 36.34
C PRO A 259 11.25 -3.75 36.01
N SER A 260 11.82 -4.95 35.94
CA SER A 260 11.08 -6.20 36.06
C SER A 260 10.56 -6.29 37.50
N ALA A 261 9.24 -6.25 37.68
CA ALA A 261 8.59 -6.76 38.87
C ALA A 261 7.25 -7.38 38.50
N SER A 262 7.21 -8.71 38.59
CA SER A 262 6.01 -9.54 38.61
C SER A 262 5.01 -9.05 39.65
N SER A 263 3.80 -8.69 39.22
CA SER A 263 2.60 -8.82 40.06
C SER A 263 1.35 -8.88 39.19
N SER A 264 0.62 -9.97 39.37
CA SER A 264 -0.77 -10.15 38.97
C SER A 264 -1.64 -8.98 39.46
N SER A 265 -2.26 -8.25 38.53
CA SER A 265 -3.36 -7.34 38.84
C SER A 265 -4.42 -7.38 37.72
N ALA A 266 -5.67 -7.43 38.16
CA ALA A 266 -6.89 -7.71 37.41
C ALA A 266 -7.16 -6.75 36.24
N PRO A 267 -7.97 -7.14 35.23
CA PRO A 267 -8.27 -6.30 34.08
C PRO A 267 -9.06 -5.07 34.49
N SER A 268 -8.57 -3.90 34.11
CA SER A 268 -9.27 -2.62 34.22
C SER A 268 -10.56 -2.65 33.39
N THR A 269 -11.66 -2.30 34.05
CA THR A 269 -13.04 -2.33 33.55
C THR A 269 -13.33 -1.43 32.34
N SER A 270 -12.41 -0.52 31.96
CA SER A 270 -12.62 0.38 30.80
C SER A 270 -12.43 -0.30 29.44
N SER A 271 -11.54 -1.30 29.35
CA SER A 271 -11.23 -1.97 28.07
C SER A 271 -12.37 -2.86 27.54
N THR A 272 -13.15 -3.45 28.45
CA THR A 272 -14.26 -4.36 28.08
C THR A 272 -15.52 -3.57 27.70
N ALA A 273 -15.81 -2.47 28.40
CA ALA A 273 -16.97 -1.63 28.10
C ALA A 273 -16.80 -0.88 26.75
N GLU A 274 -15.59 -0.39 26.47
CA GLU A 274 -15.26 0.22 25.18
C GLU A 274 -15.35 -0.80 24.04
N TYR A 275 -14.79 -2.01 24.25
CA TYR A 275 -14.89 -3.11 23.29
C TYR A 275 -16.35 -3.46 22.98
N GLN A 276 -17.20 -3.63 23.99
CA GLN A 276 -18.61 -3.97 23.79
C GLN A 276 -19.37 -2.86 23.05
N ARG A 277 -19.12 -1.58 23.40
CA ARG A 277 -19.74 -0.43 22.72
C ARG A 277 -19.34 -0.38 21.24
N ASN A 278 -18.07 -0.63 20.94
CA ASN A 278 -17.56 -0.69 19.57
C ASN A 278 -18.21 -1.85 18.78
N MET A 279 -18.36 -3.04 19.39
CA MET A 279 -19.00 -4.19 18.73
C MET A 279 -20.50 -4.00 18.51
N SER A 280 -21.22 -3.36 19.44
CA SER A 280 -22.63 -3.02 19.27
C SER A 280 -22.84 -2.06 18.11
N PHE A 281 -22.04 -0.99 18.02
CA PHE A 281 -22.11 -0.04 16.90
C PHE A 281 -21.92 -0.72 15.53
N ILE A 282 -20.93 -1.61 15.39
CA ILE A 282 -20.67 -2.32 14.13
C ILE A 282 -21.86 -3.22 13.76
N SER A 283 -22.49 -3.85 14.76
CA SER A 283 -23.68 -4.69 14.57
C SER A 283 -24.88 -3.87 14.10
N GLU A 284 -25.15 -2.74 14.75
CA GLU A 284 -26.22 -1.81 14.38
C GLU A 284 -26.03 -1.23 12.97
N PHE A 285 -24.79 -0.86 12.62
CA PHE A 285 -24.44 -0.37 11.29
C PHE A 285 -24.67 -1.44 10.21
N LYS A 286 -24.32 -2.70 10.51
CA LYS A 286 -24.55 -3.85 9.61
C LYS A 286 -26.05 -4.07 9.38
N GLU A 287 -26.85 -4.06 10.44
CA GLU A 287 -28.32 -4.23 10.37
C GLU A 287 -29.02 -3.06 9.64
N ALA A 288 -28.59 -1.81 9.88
CA ALA A 288 -29.11 -0.65 9.15
C ALA A 288 -28.88 -0.77 7.64
N ARG A 289 -27.69 -1.21 7.22
CA ARG A 289 -27.39 -1.45 5.80
C ARG A 289 -28.20 -2.58 5.19
N ILE A 290 -28.46 -3.65 5.94
CA ILE A 290 -29.31 -4.75 5.47
C ILE A 290 -30.75 -4.24 5.25
N ARG A 291 -31.28 -3.40 6.16
CA ARG A 291 -32.59 -2.74 6.01
C ARG A 291 -32.66 -1.82 4.78
N GLU A 292 -31.55 -1.19 4.41
CA GLU A 292 -31.42 -0.39 3.17
C GLU A 292 -31.24 -1.23 1.90
N GLY A 293 -31.38 -2.56 1.97
CA GLY A 293 -31.24 -3.47 0.82
C GLY A 293 -29.80 -3.74 0.38
N LYS A 294 -28.80 -3.31 1.15
CA LYS A 294 -27.38 -3.49 0.81
C LYS A 294 -26.87 -4.82 1.35
N ARG A 295 -26.60 -5.79 0.46
CA ARG A 295 -26.17 -7.16 0.81
C ARG A 295 -24.77 -7.29 1.42
N ARG A 296 -23.91 -6.26 1.30
CA ARG A 296 -22.50 -6.32 1.76
C ARG A 296 -22.17 -5.17 2.72
N MET A 297 -21.40 -5.52 3.75
CA MET A 297 -20.84 -4.56 4.70
C MET A 297 -19.80 -3.67 4.02
N ASN A 298 -19.96 -2.35 4.14
CA ASN A 298 -18.94 -1.39 3.74
C ASN A 298 -18.10 -1.04 4.98
N TRP A 299 -16.96 -1.71 5.12
CA TRP A 299 -16.08 -1.56 6.28
C TRP A 299 -15.40 -0.20 6.36
N LEU A 300 -15.14 0.44 5.20
CA LEU A 300 -14.59 1.78 5.16
C LEU A 300 -15.61 2.79 5.68
N ALA A 301 -16.84 2.74 5.17
CA ALA A 301 -17.93 3.60 5.64
C ALA A 301 -18.24 3.37 7.14
N CYS A 302 -18.26 2.12 7.61
CA CYS A 302 -18.46 1.81 9.02
C CYS A 302 -17.33 2.37 9.89
N PHE A 303 -16.08 2.28 9.42
CA PHE A 303 -14.92 2.80 10.13
C PHE A 303 -14.94 4.33 10.21
N ASP A 304 -15.22 4.99 9.09
CA ASP A 304 -15.29 6.46 9.03
C ASP A 304 -16.44 7.00 9.89
N GLU A 305 -17.61 6.36 9.84
CA GLU A 305 -18.77 6.76 10.63
C GLU A 305 -18.59 6.48 12.13
N GLY A 306 -17.96 5.36 12.48
CA GLY A 306 -17.59 5.09 13.88
C GLY A 306 -16.64 6.15 14.43
N ARG A 307 -15.61 6.54 13.67
CA ARG A 307 -14.66 7.58 14.11
C ARG A 307 -15.28 8.96 14.22
N LYS A 308 -16.21 9.31 13.33
CA LYS A 308 -17.01 10.55 13.45
C LYS A 308 -17.80 10.60 14.75
N ASN A 309 -18.29 9.45 15.22
CA ASN A 309 -19.03 9.32 16.48
C ASN A 309 -18.13 9.09 17.72
N GLY A 310 -16.80 9.26 17.60
CA GLY A 310 -15.87 9.03 18.69
C GLY A 310 -15.71 7.55 19.09
N LEU A 311 -16.19 6.63 18.26
CA LEU A 311 -16.05 5.18 18.42
C LEU A 311 -14.92 4.65 17.52
N LEU A 312 -14.51 3.41 17.78
CA LEU A 312 -13.52 2.70 16.96
C LEU A 312 -12.11 3.33 16.93
N LEU A 313 -11.80 4.23 17.86
CA LEU A 313 -10.51 4.95 17.93
C LEU A 313 -9.31 4.02 18.16
N SER A 314 -9.54 2.88 18.80
CA SER A 314 -8.53 1.85 19.05
C SER A 314 -8.14 1.03 17.81
N TYR A 315 -8.81 1.20 16.67
CA TYR A 315 -8.57 0.41 15.46
C TYR A 315 -7.77 1.20 14.43
N LYS A 316 -6.70 0.59 13.92
CA LYS A 316 -5.76 1.23 12.99
C LYS A 316 -6.37 1.52 11.61
N ASN A 317 -7.28 0.67 11.14
CA ASN A 317 -7.96 0.80 9.85
C ASN A 317 -9.20 -0.10 9.74
N ALA A 318 -10.00 0.09 8.69
CA ALA A 318 -11.20 -0.69 8.39
C ALA A 318 -10.96 -2.22 8.30
N ASN A 319 -9.76 -2.65 7.87
CA ASN A 319 -9.42 -4.08 7.82
C ASN A 319 -9.19 -4.67 9.21
N SER A 320 -8.53 -3.94 10.11
CA SER A 320 -8.36 -4.36 11.51
C SER A 320 -9.70 -4.46 12.24
N LEU A 321 -10.62 -3.53 11.96
CA LEU A 321 -11.99 -3.54 12.45
C LEU A 321 -12.76 -4.78 11.96
N LYS A 322 -12.69 -5.07 10.65
CA LYS A 322 -13.30 -6.25 10.02
C LYS A 322 -12.83 -7.54 10.68
N HIS A 323 -11.52 -7.72 10.84
CA HIS A 323 -10.98 -8.93 11.46
C HIS A 323 -11.41 -9.10 12.91
N GLN A 324 -11.47 -8.01 13.68
CA GLN A 324 -11.90 -8.09 15.07
C GLN A 324 -13.39 -8.41 15.20
N PHE A 325 -14.23 -7.82 14.34
CA PHE A 325 -15.66 -8.10 14.33
C PHE A 325 -15.96 -9.54 13.89
N GLN A 326 -15.21 -10.08 12.92
CA GLN A 326 -15.34 -11.49 12.54
C GLN A 326 -14.99 -12.46 13.68
N LYS A 327 -14.01 -12.11 14.52
CA LYS A 327 -13.70 -12.89 15.74
C LYS A 327 -14.84 -12.80 16.75
N TYR A 328 -15.40 -11.60 16.93
CA TYR A 328 -16.57 -11.36 17.79
C TYR A 328 -17.79 -12.20 17.34
N GLU A 329 -18.15 -12.16 16.05
CA GLU A 329 -19.27 -12.96 15.51
C GLU A 329 -19.07 -14.47 15.72
N LYS A 330 -17.84 -14.96 15.53
CA LYS A 330 -17.52 -16.38 15.80
C LYS A 330 -17.69 -16.72 17.28
N SER A 331 -17.25 -15.86 18.19
CA SER A 331 -17.41 -16.08 19.63
C SER A 331 -18.86 -16.05 20.10
N GLN A 332 -19.71 -15.23 19.46
CA GLN A 332 -21.15 -15.18 19.75
C GLN A 332 -21.90 -16.41 19.21
N ASN A 333 -21.46 -16.98 18.09
CA ASN A 333 -22.04 -18.19 17.53
C ASN A 333 -21.58 -19.48 18.23
N SER A 334 -20.45 -19.46 18.95
CA SER A 334 -19.98 -20.58 19.78
C SER A 334 -20.62 -20.62 21.17
N ASN A 335 -21.31 -19.56 21.59
CA ASN A 335 -22.02 -19.45 22.87
C ASN A 335 -23.55 -19.54 22.74
N LYS A 336 -24.06 -19.98 21.59
CA LYS A 336 -25.46 -20.35 21.34
C LYS A 336 -25.59 -21.85 21.17
#